data_AF-A0A1G8AJ12-F1
#
_entry.id   AF-A0A1G8AJ12-F1
#
_cell.length_a   1.000
_cell.length_b   1.000
_cell.length_c   1.000
_cell.angle_alpha   90.00
_cell.angle_beta   90.00
_cell.angle_gamma   90.00
#
_symmetry.space_group_name_H-M   'P 1'
#
loop_
_entity.id
_entity.type
_entity.pdbx_description
1 polymer ?
#
loop_
_entity_poly.entity_id
_entity_poly.type
_entity_poly.pdbx_seq_one_letter_code
_entity_poly.pdbx_strand_id
1 'polypeptide(L)'
;MSSKELSREELFALVWEKPTQEVARELGVSDVAIAKLCSRLQVPKPPRGYWARVQSGQTPKRPPLAAFREEVDRKRRETARAKAAGLLSKLQQQFYQAALSELDARGADVDGAETRGSRLRELHPDLAAQILLLIQNRGHDWVKEGKVAANWNHSVQASAANLVGKLLPLARPQLLMFESDREPGRYMANGPAVFVRLTAHLQERIASLVRVVRDLNLNHVCAPLVDELHAYMMTEREKLSRHAPVAKAMNYMLARWTGFAAFLEDGRICLSNNAAERALRGIALGRKAWLFAGSDRGARRAAFIYTLIVSAKLNDIDPQAWLADVLARIADMPQSRLKELLPWNWAPRAMTKAA
;
A
#
# COMPACT_ATOMS: atom_id res chain seq x y z
N MET A 1 -19.65 34.15 -23.90
CA MET A 1 -18.34 33.63 -23.46
C MET A 1 -18.58 32.54 -22.42
N SER A 2 -18.05 31.35 -22.69
CA SER A 2 -18.32 30.11 -21.93
C SER A 2 -18.07 30.27 -20.44
N SER A 3 -19.02 29.80 -19.62
CA SER A 3 -18.91 29.64 -18.17
C SER A 3 -17.68 28.78 -17.87
N LYS A 4 -16.55 29.42 -17.54
CA LYS A 4 -15.45 28.73 -16.86
C LYS A 4 -15.97 28.43 -15.45
N GLU A 5 -16.12 27.15 -15.14
CA GLU A 5 -16.31 26.72 -13.76
C GLU A 5 -15.07 27.14 -12.96
N LEU A 6 -15.15 28.27 -12.24
CA LEU A 6 -14.06 28.72 -11.38
C LEU A 6 -13.72 27.61 -10.39
N SER A 7 -12.45 27.24 -10.34
CA SER A 7 -11.96 26.30 -9.35
C SER A 7 -12.05 26.89 -7.95
N ARG A 8 -12.10 26.03 -6.93
CA ARG A 8 -12.16 26.43 -5.52
C ARG A 8 -10.92 27.28 -5.14
N GLU A 9 -9.79 26.97 -5.74
CA GLU A 9 -8.49 27.61 -5.54
C GLU A 9 -8.45 29.01 -6.14
N GLU A 10 -8.94 29.16 -7.38
CA GLU A 10 -9.07 30.48 -8.04
C GLU A 10 -10.03 31.37 -7.25
N LEU A 11 -11.16 30.82 -6.78
CA LEU A 11 -12.10 31.57 -5.97
C LEU A 11 -11.50 32.00 -4.61
N PHE A 12 -10.71 31.13 -3.97
CA PHE A 12 -10.01 31.49 -2.73
C PHE A 12 -8.94 32.54 -2.97
N ALA A 13 -8.19 32.48 -4.07
CA ALA A 13 -7.21 33.50 -4.42
C ALA A 13 -7.91 34.86 -4.61
N LEU A 14 -8.93 34.90 -5.47
CA LEU A 14 -9.66 36.12 -5.81
C LEU A 14 -10.28 36.80 -4.58
N VAL A 15 -10.99 36.04 -3.73
CA VAL A 15 -11.70 36.60 -2.57
C VAL A 15 -10.75 37.02 -1.44
N TRP A 16 -9.49 36.58 -1.46
CA TRP A 16 -8.43 36.99 -0.52
C TRP A 16 -7.39 37.94 -1.12
N GLU A 17 -7.49 38.28 -2.41
CA GLU A 17 -6.68 39.29 -3.09
C GLU A 17 -7.41 40.63 -3.23
N LYS A 18 -8.74 40.60 -3.41
CA LYS A 18 -9.55 41.81 -3.53
C LYS A 18 -10.93 41.66 -2.88
N PRO A 19 -11.63 42.78 -2.56
CA PRO A 19 -12.97 42.74 -2.00
C PRO A 19 -13.95 41.93 -2.86
N THR A 20 -14.88 41.21 -2.20
CA THR A 20 -15.87 40.34 -2.89
C THR A 20 -16.68 41.10 -3.94
N GLN A 21 -16.94 42.39 -3.72
CA GLN A 21 -17.66 43.27 -4.65
C GLN A 21 -16.88 43.49 -5.97
N GLU A 22 -15.55 43.58 -5.91
CA GLU A 22 -14.71 43.72 -7.09
C GLU A 22 -14.60 42.39 -7.84
N VAL A 23 -14.43 41.27 -7.12
CA VAL A 23 -14.45 39.92 -7.71
C VAL A 23 -15.78 39.67 -8.45
N ALA A 24 -16.90 40.05 -7.84
CA ALA A 24 -18.23 39.92 -8.43
C ALA A 24 -18.36 40.73 -9.74
N ARG A 25 -17.85 41.97 -9.75
CA ARG A 25 -17.83 42.85 -10.93
C ARG A 25 -16.98 42.28 -12.06
N GLU A 26 -15.79 41.76 -11.76
CA GLU A 26 -14.88 41.16 -12.74
C GLU A 26 -15.43 39.89 -13.37
N LEU A 27 -16.14 39.08 -12.57
CA LEU A 27 -16.74 37.83 -13.03
C LEU A 27 -18.14 38.02 -13.63
N GLY A 28 -18.67 39.25 -13.64
CA GLY A 28 -20.00 39.56 -14.17
C GLY A 28 -21.15 38.89 -13.41
N VAL A 29 -20.96 38.61 -12.11
CA VAL A 29 -21.94 37.93 -11.24
C VAL A 29 -22.28 38.78 -10.03
N SER A 30 -23.36 38.47 -9.31
CA SER A 30 -23.68 39.16 -8.05
C SER A 30 -22.74 38.72 -6.92
N ASP A 31 -22.53 39.62 -5.96
CA ASP A 31 -21.81 39.34 -4.71
C ASP A 31 -22.45 38.21 -3.89
N VAL A 32 -23.77 38.09 -3.94
CA VAL A 32 -24.55 36.96 -3.39
C VAL A 32 -24.23 35.65 -4.13
N ALA A 33 -24.05 35.68 -5.46
CA ALA A 33 -23.65 34.50 -6.22
C ALA A 33 -22.23 34.04 -5.83
N ILE A 34 -21.29 34.96 -5.64
CA ILE A 34 -19.96 34.65 -5.09
C ILE A 34 -20.08 34.09 -3.67
N ALA A 35 -20.99 34.61 -2.84
CA ALA A 35 -21.24 34.06 -1.51
C ALA A 35 -21.76 32.62 -1.53
N LYS A 36 -22.76 32.32 -2.37
CA LYS A 36 -23.26 30.96 -2.57
C LYS A 36 -22.17 30.03 -3.12
N LEU A 37 -21.34 30.53 -4.03
CA LEU A 37 -20.22 29.78 -4.60
C LEU A 37 -19.16 29.46 -3.54
N CYS A 38 -18.79 30.42 -2.69
CA CYS A 38 -17.87 30.20 -1.57
C CYS A 38 -18.46 29.20 -0.56
N SER A 39 -19.75 29.27 -0.23
CA SER A 39 -20.40 28.31 0.67
C SER A 39 -20.41 26.91 0.07
N ARG A 40 -20.80 26.78 -1.21
CA ARG A 40 -20.86 25.51 -1.94
C ARG A 40 -19.48 24.85 -2.06
N LEU A 41 -18.46 25.65 -2.36
CA LEU A 41 -17.07 25.19 -2.45
C LEU A 41 -16.33 25.25 -1.11
N GLN A 42 -17.00 25.55 0.01
CA GLN A 42 -16.40 25.65 1.35
C GLN A 42 -15.13 26.53 1.40
N VAL A 43 -15.14 27.66 0.71
CA VAL A 43 -14.07 28.67 0.70
C VAL A 43 -14.30 29.63 1.87
N PRO A 44 -13.37 29.73 2.84
CA PRO A 44 -13.51 30.69 3.93
C PRO A 44 -13.37 32.11 3.36
N LYS A 45 -14.27 33.02 3.73
CA LYS A 45 -14.22 34.41 3.34
C LYS A 45 -13.43 35.25 4.36
N PRO A 46 -12.76 36.33 3.93
CA PRO A 46 -12.22 37.31 4.86
C PRO A 46 -13.31 37.83 5.82
N PRO A 47 -13.02 37.97 7.12
CA PRO A 47 -13.99 38.47 8.10
C PRO A 47 -14.37 39.93 7.80
N ARG A 48 -15.52 40.37 8.33
CA ARG A 48 -15.96 41.78 8.20
C ARG A 48 -14.87 42.72 8.71
N GLY A 49 -14.58 43.77 7.94
CA GLY A 49 -13.51 44.74 8.26
C GLY A 49 -12.09 44.30 7.88
N TYR A 50 -11.88 43.09 7.34
CA TYR A 50 -10.56 42.64 6.86
C TYR A 50 -9.98 43.60 5.82
N TRP A 51 -10.75 43.94 4.79
CA TRP A 51 -10.30 44.83 3.71
C TRP A 51 -10.10 46.28 4.16
N ALA A 52 -10.87 46.75 5.15
CA ALA A 52 -10.65 48.07 5.76
C ALA A 52 -9.29 48.13 6.49
N ARG A 53 -8.90 47.05 7.17
CA ARG A 53 -7.58 46.93 7.81
C ARG A 53 -6.44 46.87 6.79
N VAL A 54 -6.65 46.17 5.67
CA VAL A 54 -5.67 46.13 4.57
C VAL A 54 -5.49 47.52 3.95
N GLN A 55 -6.58 48.26 3.72
CA GLN A 55 -6.53 49.64 3.21
C GLN A 55 -5.82 50.60 4.18
N SER A 56 -5.93 50.37 5.49
CA SER A 56 -5.17 51.13 6.50
C SER A 56 -3.72 50.67 6.68
N GLY A 57 -3.17 49.89 5.73
CA GLY A 57 -1.78 49.42 5.73
C GLY A 57 -1.48 48.27 6.69
N GLN A 58 -2.49 47.62 7.31
CA GLN A 58 -2.26 46.47 8.18
C GLN A 58 -2.19 45.17 7.36
N THR A 59 -1.42 44.19 7.84
CA THR A 59 -1.31 42.85 7.24
C THR A 59 -1.98 41.78 8.11
N PRO A 60 -3.33 41.74 8.17
CA PRO A 60 -4.07 40.76 8.97
C PRO A 60 -3.82 39.32 8.49
N LYS A 61 -3.67 38.38 9.44
CA LYS A 61 -3.32 36.98 9.17
C LYS A 61 -4.34 36.31 8.23
N ARG A 62 -3.86 35.89 7.05
CA ARG A 62 -4.58 35.01 6.13
C ARG A 62 -4.49 33.56 6.63
N PRO A 63 -5.58 32.77 6.64
CA PRO A 63 -5.52 31.38 7.04
C PRO A 63 -4.59 30.60 6.10
N PRO A 64 -3.67 29.78 6.63
CA PRO A 64 -2.88 28.89 5.79
C PRO A 64 -3.83 27.86 5.16
N LEU A 65 -3.64 27.55 3.87
CA LEU A 65 -4.30 26.43 3.19
C LEU A 65 -3.77 25.09 3.76
N ALA A 66 -4.10 24.79 5.02
CA ALA A 66 -3.58 23.62 5.73
C ALA A 66 -4.06 22.30 5.09
N ALA A 67 -5.31 22.24 4.61
CA ALA A 67 -5.84 21.10 3.87
C ALA A 67 -5.18 20.88 2.50
N PHE A 68 -4.38 21.83 2.01
CA PHE A 68 -3.79 21.79 0.67
C PHE A 68 -2.28 21.51 0.67
N ARG A 69 -1.57 21.63 1.79
CA ARG A 69 -0.20 21.14 1.86
C ARG A 69 -0.17 19.62 1.67
N GLU A 70 -1.09 18.92 2.33
CA GLU A 70 -1.19 17.46 2.24
C GLU A 70 -1.70 16.97 0.88
N GLU A 71 -2.73 17.62 0.30
CA GLU A 71 -3.30 17.25 -1.01
C GLU A 71 -2.33 17.55 -2.16
N VAL A 72 -1.62 18.70 -2.11
CA VAL A 72 -0.58 19.05 -3.10
C VAL A 72 0.68 18.22 -2.88
N ASP A 73 1.10 17.95 -1.65
CA ASP A 73 2.22 17.03 -1.41
C ASP A 73 1.85 15.61 -1.84
N ARG A 74 0.60 15.18 -1.69
CA ARG A 74 0.10 13.90 -2.21
C ARG A 74 0.12 13.89 -3.74
N LYS A 75 -0.50 14.87 -4.40
CA LYS A 75 -0.50 14.98 -5.87
C LYS A 75 0.90 15.17 -6.45
N ARG A 76 1.78 15.94 -5.78
CA ARG A 76 3.22 16.09 -6.13
C ARG A 76 3.99 14.80 -5.91
N ARG A 77 3.72 14.05 -4.84
CA ARG A 77 4.31 12.72 -4.61
C ARG A 77 3.81 11.71 -5.64
N GLU A 78 2.54 11.79 -6.06
CA GLU A 78 1.95 10.94 -7.09
C GLU A 78 2.50 11.27 -8.49
N THR A 79 2.58 12.55 -8.86
CA THR A 79 3.22 12.98 -10.13
C THR A 79 4.74 12.76 -10.11
N ALA A 80 5.41 12.93 -8.96
CA ALA A 80 6.82 12.59 -8.82
C ALA A 80 7.04 11.07 -8.88
N ARG A 81 6.15 10.25 -8.29
CA ARG A 81 6.18 8.78 -8.40
C ARG A 81 5.93 8.33 -9.85
N ALA A 82 4.97 8.92 -10.55
CA ALA A 82 4.71 8.63 -11.96
C ALA A 82 5.88 9.07 -12.87
N LYS A 83 6.50 10.22 -12.62
CA LYS A 83 7.72 10.67 -13.32
C LYS A 83 8.96 9.84 -12.97
N ALA A 84 9.06 9.34 -11.74
CA ALA A 84 10.18 8.52 -11.25
C ALA A 84 10.04 7.03 -11.59
N ALA A 85 8.84 6.55 -11.94
CA ALA A 85 8.59 5.16 -12.32
C ALA A 85 9.44 4.73 -13.54
N GLY A 86 9.70 5.65 -14.47
CA GLY A 86 10.55 5.39 -15.63
C GLY A 86 12.06 5.53 -15.38
N LEU A 87 12.53 6.09 -14.26
CA LEU A 87 13.95 6.40 -14.03
C LEU A 87 14.63 5.36 -13.14
N LEU A 88 15.62 4.66 -13.67
CA LEU A 88 16.45 3.69 -12.95
C LEU A 88 17.63 4.37 -12.25
N SER A 89 17.86 4.03 -10.98
CA SER A 89 19.09 4.41 -10.27
C SER A 89 20.31 3.72 -10.89
N LYS A 90 21.53 4.20 -10.58
CA LYS A 90 22.78 3.59 -11.07
C LYS A 90 22.88 2.09 -10.72
N LEU A 91 22.43 1.72 -9.51
CA LEU A 91 22.42 0.32 -9.08
C LEU A 91 21.35 -0.49 -9.81
N GLN A 92 20.17 0.10 -10.05
CA GLN A 92 19.11 -0.54 -10.85
C GLN A 92 19.52 -0.75 -12.31
N GLN A 93 20.29 0.18 -12.88
CA GLN A 93 20.86 0.03 -14.21
C GLN A 93 21.84 -1.15 -14.28
N GLN A 94 22.66 -1.37 -13.25
CA GLN A 94 23.57 -2.53 -13.20
C GLN A 94 22.79 -3.85 -13.20
N PHE A 95 21.73 -3.98 -12.38
CA PHE A 95 20.87 -5.16 -12.41
C PHE A 95 20.16 -5.35 -13.76
N TYR A 96 19.68 -4.27 -14.36
CA TYR A 96 19.03 -4.31 -15.65
C TYR A 96 19.98 -4.73 -16.77
N GLN A 97 21.19 -4.19 -16.80
CA GLN A 97 22.22 -4.53 -17.78
C GLN A 97 22.76 -5.95 -17.61
N ALA A 98 22.92 -6.43 -16.37
CA ALA A 98 23.27 -7.82 -16.10
C ALA A 98 22.22 -8.79 -16.64
N ALA A 99 20.93 -8.44 -16.51
CA ALA A 99 19.84 -9.22 -17.06
C ALA A 99 19.85 -9.24 -18.60
N LEU A 100 20.04 -8.08 -19.24
CA LEU A 100 20.12 -7.99 -20.70
C LEU A 100 21.30 -8.77 -21.28
N SER A 101 22.49 -8.65 -20.68
CA SER A 101 23.68 -9.38 -21.11
C SER A 101 23.50 -10.90 -20.98
N GLU A 102 22.80 -11.36 -19.95
CA GLU A 102 22.51 -12.79 -19.78
C GLU A 102 21.42 -13.31 -20.73
N LEU A 103 20.47 -12.46 -21.14
CA LEU A 103 19.47 -12.80 -22.16
C LEU A 103 20.08 -12.86 -23.56
N ASP A 104 20.93 -11.89 -23.90
CA ASP A 104 21.67 -11.84 -25.15
C ASP A 104 22.58 -13.08 -25.29
N ALA A 105 23.30 -13.45 -24.21
CA ALA A 105 24.10 -14.67 -24.17
C ALA A 105 23.28 -15.97 -24.31
N ARG A 106 21.97 -15.94 -24.03
CA ARG A 106 21.03 -17.05 -24.22
C ARG A 106 20.36 -17.03 -25.61
N GLY A 107 20.73 -16.08 -26.47
CA GLY A 107 20.18 -15.93 -27.82
C GLY A 107 18.79 -15.31 -27.86
N ALA A 108 18.37 -14.59 -26.81
CA ALA A 108 17.12 -13.85 -26.82
C ALA A 108 17.28 -12.52 -27.57
N ASP A 109 16.29 -12.14 -28.37
CA ASP A 109 16.24 -10.83 -29.02
C ASP A 109 16.00 -9.73 -27.97
N VAL A 110 17.04 -8.93 -27.73
CA VAL A 110 17.05 -7.81 -26.78
C VAL A 110 16.93 -6.44 -27.46
N ASP A 111 16.71 -6.40 -28.78
CA ASP A 111 16.63 -5.15 -29.54
C ASP A 111 15.46 -4.28 -29.04
N GLY A 112 15.76 -3.01 -28.77
CA GLY A 112 14.78 -2.05 -28.22
C GLY A 112 14.64 -2.04 -26.69
N ALA A 113 15.33 -2.94 -25.97
CA ALA A 113 15.39 -2.93 -24.51
C ALA A 113 16.41 -1.93 -23.92
N GLU A 114 17.13 -1.22 -24.78
CA GLU A 114 18.15 -0.27 -24.37
C GLU A 114 17.56 0.94 -23.62
N THR A 115 18.14 1.26 -22.47
CA THR A 115 17.79 2.47 -21.72
C THR A 115 18.39 3.71 -22.38
N ARG A 116 17.58 4.75 -22.65
CA ARG A 116 18.13 6.06 -23.06
C ARG A 116 18.52 6.85 -21.79
N GLY A 117 19.78 6.74 -21.39
CA GLY A 117 20.26 7.24 -20.10
C GLY A 117 19.69 6.40 -18.95
N SER A 118 19.00 7.01 -18.00
CA SER A 118 18.37 6.32 -16.87
C SER A 118 16.92 5.91 -17.13
N ARG A 119 16.34 6.17 -18.30
CA ARG A 119 14.91 5.95 -18.54
C ARG A 119 14.61 4.60 -19.22
N LEU A 120 13.70 3.81 -18.62
CA LEU A 120 13.07 2.64 -19.23
C LEU A 120 12.15 3.09 -20.38
N ARG A 121 12.35 2.53 -21.57
CA ARG A 121 11.43 2.70 -22.72
C ARG A 121 10.23 1.74 -22.63
N GLU A 122 9.33 1.83 -23.60
CA GLU A 122 8.31 0.80 -23.85
C GLU A 122 9.00 -0.54 -24.15
N LEU A 123 9.12 -1.36 -23.11
CA LEU A 123 9.74 -2.67 -23.16
C LEU A 123 8.73 -3.69 -23.65
N HIS A 124 9.13 -4.59 -24.55
CA HIS A 124 8.24 -5.66 -25.00
C HIS A 124 7.82 -6.50 -23.79
N PRO A 125 6.51 -6.80 -23.61
CA PRO A 125 6.04 -7.42 -22.37
C PRO A 125 6.62 -8.80 -22.06
N ASP A 126 7.02 -9.56 -23.09
CA ASP A 126 7.68 -10.86 -22.93
C ASP A 126 9.13 -10.71 -22.48
N LEU A 127 9.80 -9.64 -22.90
CA LEU A 127 11.18 -9.34 -22.51
C LEU A 127 11.23 -8.77 -21.09
N ALA A 128 10.28 -7.91 -20.74
CA ALA A 128 10.06 -7.45 -19.36
C ALA A 128 9.84 -8.63 -18.40
N ALA A 129 9.08 -9.62 -18.83
CA ALA A 129 8.86 -10.86 -18.10
C ALA A 129 10.14 -11.67 -17.87
N GLN A 130 10.96 -11.85 -18.90
CA GLN A 130 12.23 -12.58 -18.81
C GLN A 130 13.26 -11.87 -17.93
N ILE A 131 13.36 -10.55 -18.04
CA ILE A 131 14.24 -9.72 -17.21
C ILE A 131 13.84 -9.83 -15.73
N LEU A 132 12.53 -9.81 -15.43
CA LEU A 132 12.03 -10.00 -14.07
C LEU A 132 12.44 -11.34 -13.47
N LEU A 133 12.30 -12.43 -14.24
CA LEU A 133 12.68 -13.77 -13.79
C LEU A 133 14.18 -13.86 -13.49
N LEU A 134 15.02 -13.28 -14.35
CA LEU A 134 16.46 -13.27 -14.13
C LEU A 134 16.85 -12.46 -12.90
N ILE A 135 16.27 -11.28 -12.69
CA ILE A 135 16.54 -10.48 -11.48
C ILE A 135 16.15 -11.24 -10.20
N GLN A 136 15.01 -11.96 -10.23
CA GLN A 136 14.54 -12.75 -9.09
C GLN A 136 15.44 -13.96 -8.79
N ASN A 137 15.91 -14.66 -9.83
CA ASN A 137 16.65 -15.92 -9.66
C ASN A 137 18.17 -15.73 -9.58
N ARG A 138 18.73 -14.72 -10.24
CA ARG A 138 20.19 -14.51 -10.40
C ARG A 138 20.71 -13.23 -9.76
N GLY A 139 19.84 -12.37 -9.22
CA GLY A 139 20.24 -11.05 -8.70
C GLY A 139 21.31 -11.11 -7.61
N HIS A 140 21.23 -12.10 -6.71
CA HIS A 140 22.24 -12.31 -5.67
C HIS A 140 23.58 -12.81 -6.25
N ASP A 141 23.52 -13.70 -7.24
CA ASP A 141 24.71 -14.27 -7.87
C ASP A 141 25.45 -13.21 -8.69
N TRP A 142 24.74 -12.31 -9.38
CA TRP A 142 25.37 -11.18 -10.08
C TRP A 142 26.16 -10.24 -9.17
N VAL A 143 25.75 -10.12 -7.91
CA VAL A 143 26.49 -9.34 -6.91
C VAL A 143 27.74 -10.09 -6.45
N LYS A 144 27.66 -11.42 -6.29
CA LYS A 144 28.83 -12.27 -5.99
C LYS A 144 29.83 -12.37 -7.15
N GLU A 145 29.33 -12.43 -8.37
CA GLU A 145 30.08 -12.50 -9.62
C GLU A 145 30.69 -11.15 -10.02
N GLY A 146 30.42 -10.07 -9.27
CA GLY A 146 30.95 -8.72 -9.54
C GLY A 146 30.29 -8.00 -10.73
N LYS A 147 29.23 -8.55 -11.32
CA LYS A 147 28.42 -7.91 -12.37
C LYS A 147 27.63 -6.70 -11.85
N VAL A 148 27.32 -6.69 -10.56
CA VAL A 148 26.74 -5.55 -9.86
C VAL A 148 27.73 -5.10 -8.79
N ALA A 149 28.23 -3.86 -8.92
CA ALA A 149 29.30 -3.33 -8.08
C ALA A 149 28.78 -2.87 -6.71
N ALA A 150 28.36 -3.82 -5.87
CA ALA A 150 27.86 -3.58 -4.53
C ALA A 150 28.04 -4.82 -3.63
N ASN A 151 27.92 -4.67 -2.31
CA ASN A 151 27.82 -5.80 -1.38
C ASN A 151 26.35 -6.14 -1.14
N TRP A 152 25.98 -7.42 -1.08
CA TRP A 152 24.59 -7.83 -0.86
C TRP A 152 24.10 -7.45 0.54
N ASN A 153 23.54 -6.25 0.66
CA ASN A 153 23.05 -5.66 1.90
C ASN A 153 21.60 -5.18 1.72
N HIS A 154 20.98 -4.73 2.82
CA HIS A 154 19.59 -4.27 2.82
C HIS A 154 19.30 -3.16 1.78
N SER A 155 20.27 -2.28 1.49
CA SER A 155 20.11 -1.22 0.48
C SER A 155 20.09 -1.78 -0.95
N VAL A 156 20.94 -2.76 -1.24
CA VAL A 156 20.97 -3.44 -2.55
C VAL A 156 19.71 -4.26 -2.77
N GLN A 157 19.26 -4.99 -1.74
CA GLN A 157 18.00 -5.73 -1.77
C GLN A 157 16.80 -4.80 -2.02
N ALA A 158 16.75 -3.66 -1.34
CA ALA A 158 15.71 -2.65 -1.55
C ALA A 158 15.77 -2.06 -2.96
N SER A 159 16.97 -1.85 -3.52
CA SER A 159 17.14 -1.34 -4.88
C SER A 159 16.67 -2.34 -5.95
N ALA A 160 16.97 -3.63 -5.77
CA ALA A 160 16.51 -4.72 -6.63
C ALA A 160 14.97 -4.89 -6.55
N ALA A 161 14.39 -4.86 -5.34
CA ALA A 161 12.94 -4.91 -5.15
C ALA A 161 12.23 -3.71 -5.81
N ASN A 162 12.81 -2.51 -5.70
CA ASN A 162 12.27 -1.32 -6.37
C ASN A 162 12.41 -1.38 -7.91
N LEU A 163 13.36 -2.14 -8.45
CA LEU A 163 13.46 -2.40 -9.90
C LEU A 163 12.36 -3.37 -10.35
N VAL A 164 12.12 -4.44 -9.58
CA VAL A 164 11.02 -5.38 -9.82
C VAL A 164 9.68 -4.65 -9.88
N GLY A 165 9.41 -3.76 -8.92
CA GLY A 165 8.18 -2.96 -8.91
C GLY A 165 7.99 -2.03 -10.12
N LYS A 166 9.08 -1.63 -10.80
CA LYS A 166 9.02 -0.79 -12.02
C LYS A 166 8.80 -1.62 -13.28
N LEU A 167 9.30 -2.86 -13.33
CA LEU A 167 9.16 -3.75 -14.48
C LEU A 167 7.85 -4.55 -14.45
N LEU A 168 7.27 -4.78 -13.27
CA LEU A 168 6.05 -5.55 -13.07
C LEU A 168 4.86 -5.08 -13.94
N PRO A 169 4.56 -3.77 -14.04
CA PRO A 169 3.44 -3.29 -14.86
C PRO A 169 3.67 -3.45 -16.37
N LEU A 170 4.93 -3.64 -16.79
CA LEU A 170 5.32 -3.80 -18.19
C LEU A 170 5.34 -5.26 -18.63
N ALA A 171 5.44 -6.20 -17.69
CA ALA A 171 5.54 -7.61 -17.98
C ALA A 171 4.18 -8.24 -18.28
N ARG A 172 4.14 -9.10 -19.31
CA ARG A 172 2.96 -9.95 -19.55
C ARG A 172 2.76 -10.92 -18.37
N PRO A 173 1.51 -11.28 -18.05
CA PRO A 173 1.23 -12.35 -17.09
C PRO A 173 1.88 -13.66 -17.55
N GLN A 174 2.86 -14.15 -16.81
CA GLN A 174 3.64 -15.32 -17.21
C GLN A 174 2.94 -16.62 -16.83
N LEU A 175 3.25 -17.72 -17.50
CA LEU A 175 2.87 -19.07 -17.07
C LEU A 175 4.13 -19.75 -16.53
N LEU A 176 4.19 -19.98 -15.22
CA LEU A 176 5.24 -20.78 -14.59
C LEU A 176 4.87 -22.26 -14.70
N MET A 177 5.78 -23.07 -15.20
CA MET A 177 5.67 -24.52 -15.20
C MET A 177 6.54 -25.06 -14.07
N PHE A 178 5.93 -25.75 -13.12
CA PHE A 178 6.65 -26.46 -12.06
C PHE A 178 6.56 -27.96 -12.34
N GLU A 179 7.70 -28.63 -12.36
CA GLU A 179 7.75 -30.09 -12.32
C GLU A 179 7.52 -30.55 -10.88
N SER A 180 6.61 -31.50 -10.67
CA SER A 180 6.43 -32.11 -9.35
C SER A 180 7.62 -33.03 -9.06
N ASP A 181 8.39 -32.69 -8.02
CA ASP A 181 9.50 -33.43 -7.40
C ASP A 181 10.01 -34.68 -8.14
N ARG A 182 11.23 -34.59 -8.68
CA ARG A 182 12.23 -35.67 -8.64
C ARG A 182 13.63 -35.19 -9.02
N GLU A 183 14.61 -35.97 -8.56
CA GLU A 183 16.05 -35.68 -8.43
C GLU A 183 16.69 -34.89 -9.59
N PRO A 184 17.59 -33.95 -9.27
CA PRO A 184 18.29 -33.14 -10.27
C PRO A 184 19.22 -34.04 -11.12
N GLY A 185 18.86 -34.27 -12.39
CA GLY A 185 19.81 -34.91 -13.33
C GLY A 185 19.27 -35.56 -14.61
N ARG A 186 17.96 -35.77 -14.80
CA ARG A 186 17.43 -36.34 -16.06
C ARG A 186 16.13 -35.65 -16.49
N TYR A 187 16.22 -34.83 -17.53
CA TYR A 187 15.05 -34.32 -18.26
C TYR A 187 14.36 -35.47 -18.99
N MET A 188 13.15 -35.86 -18.57
CA MET A 188 12.22 -36.63 -19.43
C MET A 188 10.83 -35.99 -19.34
N ALA A 189 10.28 -35.62 -20.51
CA ALA A 189 9.14 -34.73 -20.70
C ALA A 189 7.74 -35.28 -20.31
N ASN A 190 7.65 -36.31 -19.45
CA ASN A 190 6.40 -37.05 -19.20
C ASN A 190 5.86 -36.98 -17.75
N GLY A 191 6.35 -36.05 -16.92
CA GLY A 191 5.80 -35.82 -15.57
C GLY A 191 4.57 -34.89 -15.56
N PRO A 192 3.72 -34.91 -14.51
CA PRO A 192 2.61 -33.96 -14.40
C PRO A 192 3.15 -32.54 -14.14
N ALA A 193 3.04 -31.69 -15.16
CA ALA A 193 3.43 -30.28 -15.08
C ALA A 193 2.32 -29.43 -14.42
N VAL A 194 2.68 -28.68 -13.38
CA VAL A 194 1.77 -27.70 -12.77
C VAL A 194 1.97 -26.35 -13.44
N PHE A 195 0.92 -25.86 -14.10
CA PHE A 195 0.92 -24.58 -14.80
C PHE A 195 0.31 -23.48 -13.92
N VAL A 196 1.11 -22.51 -13.51
CA VAL A 196 0.69 -21.39 -12.66
C VAL A 196 0.76 -20.08 -13.44
N ARG A 197 -0.39 -19.42 -13.64
CA ARG A 197 -0.46 -18.11 -14.30
C ARG A 197 -0.15 -16.97 -13.32
N LEU A 198 1.02 -16.35 -13.46
CA LEU A 198 1.47 -15.14 -12.78
C LEU A 198 0.64 -13.92 -13.24
N THR A 199 -0.49 -13.70 -12.59
CA THR A 199 -1.28 -12.45 -12.74
C THR A 199 -0.72 -11.32 -11.87
N ALA A 200 -1.05 -10.06 -12.16
CA ALA A 200 -0.64 -8.92 -11.33
C ALA A 200 -1.08 -9.06 -9.86
N HIS A 201 -2.26 -9.65 -9.63
CA HIS A 201 -2.75 -9.96 -8.28
C HIS A 201 -1.95 -11.10 -7.61
N LEU A 202 -1.59 -12.14 -8.36
CA LEU A 202 -0.68 -13.18 -7.85
C LEU A 202 0.72 -12.62 -7.59
N GLN A 203 1.18 -11.65 -8.38
CA GLN A 203 2.46 -10.97 -8.19
C GLN A 203 2.46 -9.99 -7.00
N GLU A 204 1.36 -9.30 -6.70
CA GLU A 204 1.20 -8.51 -5.46
C GLU A 204 1.09 -9.41 -4.23
N ARG A 205 0.37 -10.53 -4.36
CA ARG A 205 0.37 -11.62 -3.37
C ARG A 205 1.76 -12.23 -3.22
N ILE A 206 2.53 -12.23 -4.30
CA ILE A 206 3.93 -12.63 -4.31
C ILE A 206 4.83 -11.57 -3.68
N ALA A 207 4.61 -10.28 -3.87
CA ALA A 207 5.36 -9.25 -3.15
C ALA A 207 5.05 -9.26 -1.65
N SER A 208 3.89 -9.81 -1.27
CA SER A 208 3.53 -10.14 0.12
C SER A 208 4.02 -11.55 0.55
N LEU A 209 5.00 -12.14 -0.17
CA LEU A 209 5.67 -13.44 0.07
C LEU A 209 6.40 -13.62 1.40
N VAL A 210 6.16 -12.79 2.41
CA VAL A 210 6.40 -13.21 3.79
C VAL A 210 5.73 -14.57 4.06
N ARG A 211 4.70 -14.93 3.28
CA ARG A 211 3.99 -16.20 3.31
C ARG A 211 4.64 -17.39 2.57
N VAL A 212 5.46 -17.23 1.52
CA VAL A 212 6.18 -18.37 0.91
C VAL A 212 7.55 -18.59 1.53
N VAL A 213 8.13 -17.55 2.15
CA VAL A 213 9.21 -17.73 3.15
C VAL A 213 8.79 -18.76 4.22
N ARG A 214 7.50 -18.79 4.54
CA ARG A 214 6.82 -19.73 5.44
C ARG A 214 6.63 -21.13 4.83
N ASP A 215 6.17 -21.21 3.58
CA ASP A 215 5.94 -22.50 2.90
C ASP A 215 7.26 -23.18 2.47
N LEU A 216 8.37 -22.44 2.36
CA LEU A 216 9.74 -22.91 2.05
C LEU A 216 10.60 -23.24 3.29
N ASN A 217 10.01 -23.32 4.48
CA ASN A 217 10.65 -23.83 5.69
C ASN A 217 11.80 -22.96 6.28
N LEU A 218 11.70 -21.62 6.34
CA LEU A 218 12.70 -20.74 6.98
C LEU A 218 12.72 -20.77 8.53
N ASN A 219 12.03 -21.71 9.17
CA ASN A 219 12.14 -21.95 10.62
C ASN A 219 13.60 -22.16 11.06
N HIS A 220 14.42 -22.83 10.24
CA HIS A 220 15.84 -23.05 10.53
C HIS A 220 16.69 -21.77 10.56
N VAL A 221 16.23 -20.66 9.98
CA VAL A 221 16.94 -19.37 10.01
C VAL A 221 16.45 -18.48 11.14
N CYS A 222 15.13 -18.43 11.35
CA CYS A 222 14.53 -17.58 12.38
C CYS A 222 14.66 -18.19 13.78
N ALA A 223 14.56 -19.51 13.94
CA ALA A 223 14.61 -20.13 15.26
C ALA A 223 15.96 -19.90 15.96
N PRO A 224 17.14 -20.10 15.31
CA PRO A 224 18.41 -19.82 15.97
C PRO A 224 18.58 -18.35 16.39
N LEU A 225 18.07 -17.40 15.60
CA LEU A 225 18.12 -15.97 15.94
C LEU A 225 17.20 -15.63 17.12
N VAL A 226 16.04 -16.28 17.20
CA VAL A 226 15.12 -16.12 18.34
C VAL A 226 15.73 -16.74 19.59
N ASP A 227 16.37 -17.90 19.49
CA ASP A 227 17.08 -18.55 20.59
C ASP A 227 18.27 -17.71 21.08
N GLU A 228 19.06 -17.15 20.16
CA GLU A 228 20.16 -16.25 20.47
C GLU A 228 19.66 -14.97 21.17
N LEU A 229 18.55 -14.39 20.68
CA LEU A 229 17.91 -13.25 21.33
C LEU A 229 17.41 -13.60 22.74
N HIS A 230 16.83 -14.78 22.93
CA HIS A 230 16.37 -15.25 24.24
C HIS A 230 17.53 -15.35 25.23
N ALA A 231 18.61 -16.02 24.81
CA ALA A 231 19.82 -16.18 25.60
C ALA A 231 20.44 -14.83 25.95
N TYR A 232 20.60 -13.95 24.95
CA TYR A 232 21.10 -12.59 25.15
C TYR A 232 20.24 -11.81 26.16
N MET A 233 18.92 -11.84 26.03
CA MET A 233 18.02 -11.12 26.92
C MET A 233 18.06 -11.65 28.35
N MET A 234 18.20 -12.96 28.54
CA MET A 234 18.38 -13.56 29.87
C MET A 234 19.71 -13.10 30.50
N THR A 235 20.82 -13.18 29.75
CA THR A 235 22.15 -12.77 30.22
C THR A 235 22.23 -11.28 30.55
N GLU A 236 21.72 -10.41 29.68
CA GLU A 236 21.72 -8.97 29.93
C GLU A 236 20.78 -8.59 31.08
N ARG A 237 19.66 -9.32 31.23
CA ARG A 237 18.73 -9.07 32.33
C ARG A 237 19.37 -9.29 33.70
N GLU A 238 20.25 -10.28 33.85
CA GLU A 238 20.97 -10.56 35.10
C GLU A 238 21.94 -9.45 35.49
N LYS A 239 22.54 -8.78 34.50
CA LYS A 239 23.47 -7.66 34.71
C LYS A 239 22.77 -6.37 35.14
N LEU A 240 21.45 -6.29 34.97
CA LEU A 240 20.67 -5.08 35.22
C LEU A 240 20.00 -5.10 36.60
N SER A 241 20.07 -3.94 37.29
CA SER A 241 19.29 -3.71 38.50
C SER A 241 17.79 -3.89 38.25
N ARG A 242 17.07 -4.46 39.23
CA ARG A 242 15.63 -4.71 39.18
C ARG A 242 14.79 -3.47 38.81
N HIS A 243 15.27 -2.28 39.16
CA HIS A 243 14.55 -1.02 38.96
C HIS A 243 14.88 -0.34 37.61
N ALA A 244 15.79 -0.89 36.82
CA ALA A 244 16.14 -0.30 35.52
C ALA A 244 14.93 -0.36 34.56
N PRO A 245 14.60 0.74 33.84
CA PRO A 245 13.52 0.73 32.84
C PRO A 245 13.67 -0.35 31.77
N VAL A 246 14.91 -0.61 31.35
CA VAL A 246 15.24 -1.67 30.37
C VAL A 246 14.96 -3.06 30.94
N ALA A 247 15.30 -3.30 32.22
CA ALA A 247 15.00 -4.56 32.89
C ALA A 247 13.48 -4.83 32.96
N LYS A 248 12.66 -3.79 33.15
CA LYS A 248 11.19 -3.90 33.08
C LYS A 248 10.71 -4.35 31.70
N ALA A 249 11.27 -3.78 30.63
CA ALA A 249 10.93 -4.16 29.26
C ALA A 249 11.36 -5.62 28.94
N MET A 250 12.57 -6.00 29.34
CA MET A 250 13.08 -7.37 29.18
C MET A 250 12.19 -8.39 29.92
N ASN A 251 11.86 -8.12 31.19
CA ASN A 251 10.94 -8.97 31.96
C ASN A 251 9.57 -9.11 31.29
N TYR A 252 9.05 -8.01 30.71
CA TYR A 252 7.76 -8.03 30.03
C TYR A 252 7.76 -8.98 28.82
N MET A 253 8.84 -8.95 28.02
CA MET A 253 9.03 -9.81 26.86
C MET A 253 9.30 -11.26 27.26
N LEU A 254 10.23 -11.51 28.19
CA LEU A 254 10.58 -12.85 28.68
C LEU A 254 9.37 -13.57 29.29
N ALA A 255 8.54 -12.87 30.07
CA ALA A 255 7.31 -13.43 30.63
C ALA A 255 6.25 -13.82 29.56
N ARG A 256 6.42 -13.36 28.32
CA ARG A 256 5.51 -13.62 27.18
C ARG A 256 6.23 -14.34 26.04
N TRP A 257 7.39 -14.92 26.30
CA TRP A 257 8.25 -15.49 25.27
C TRP A 257 7.52 -16.53 24.42
N THR A 258 6.78 -17.43 25.05
CA THR A 258 5.99 -18.46 24.35
C THR A 258 4.99 -17.85 23.36
N GLY A 259 4.30 -16.78 23.75
CA GLY A 259 3.37 -16.08 22.86
C GLY A 259 4.08 -15.30 21.75
N PHE A 260 5.25 -14.74 22.05
CA PHE A 260 6.09 -14.09 21.05
C PHE A 260 6.64 -15.09 20.03
N ALA A 261 7.15 -16.24 20.46
CA ALA A 261 7.78 -17.25 19.61
C ALA A 261 6.78 -18.12 18.83
N ALA A 262 5.48 -18.03 19.13
CA ALA A 262 4.43 -18.84 18.49
C ALA A 262 4.38 -18.71 16.95
N PHE A 263 4.93 -17.63 16.36
CA PHE A 263 5.03 -17.50 14.90
C PHE A 263 6.01 -18.49 14.26
N LEU A 264 6.93 -19.09 15.03
CA LEU A 264 7.83 -20.14 14.57
C LEU A 264 7.08 -21.46 14.36
N GLU A 265 6.03 -21.69 15.14
CA GLU A 265 5.21 -22.91 15.07
C GLU A 265 4.00 -22.73 14.15
N ASP A 266 3.36 -21.55 14.20
CA ASP A 266 2.18 -21.25 13.39
C ASP A 266 2.44 -20.14 12.37
N GLY A 267 2.53 -20.57 11.12
CA GLY A 267 2.63 -19.71 9.94
C GLY A 267 1.40 -18.83 9.65
N ARG A 268 0.44 -18.69 10.56
CA ARG A 268 -0.62 -17.69 10.48
C ARG A 268 -0.33 -16.48 11.36
N ILE A 269 0.53 -16.64 12.37
CA ILE A 269 0.89 -15.60 13.33
C ILE A 269 2.01 -14.74 12.77
N CYS A 270 1.80 -13.43 12.69
CA CYS A 270 2.82 -12.50 12.25
C CYS A 270 3.83 -12.21 13.37
N LEU A 271 5.12 -12.08 13.03
CA LEU A 271 6.18 -11.66 13.97
C LEU A 271 5.89 -10.32 14.66
N SER A 272 5.21 -9.40 13.97
CA SER A 272 4.81 -8.11 14.53
C SER A 272 3.30 -7.94 14.49
N ASN A 273 2.79 -7.17 15.45
CA ASN A 273 1.39 -6.77 15.54
C ASN A 273 1.06 -5.58 14.61
N ASN A 274 2.01 -5.08 13.82
CA ASN A 274 1.86 -3.91 12.94
C ASN A 274 0.65 -3.99 12.01
N ALA A 275 0.30 -5.19 11.53
CA ALA A 275 -0.89 -5.40 10.71
C ALA A 275 -2.18 -5.12 11.51
N ALA A 276 -2.26 -5.65 12.73
CA ALA A 276 -3.38 -5.42 13.64
C ALA A 276 -3.46 -3.94 14.08
N GLU A 277 -2.33 -3.31 14.41
CA GLU A 277 -2.30 -1.89 14.78
C GLU A 277 -2.78 -0.98 13.64
N ARG A 278 -2.34 -1.26 12.41
CA ARG A 278 -2.81 -0.52 11.22
C ARG A 278 -4.31 -0.70 11.01
N ALA A 279 -4.84 -1.90 11.19
CA ALA A 279 -6.28 -2.17 11.08
C ALA A 279 -7.09 -1.42 12.16
N LEU A 280 -6.57 -1.34 13.39
CA LEU A 280 -7.22 -0.65 14.51
C LEU A 280 -7.05 0.87 14.49
N ARG A 281 -6.12 1.41 13.68
CA ARG A 281 -5.83 2.85 13.62
C ARG A 281 -7.07 3.68 13.29
N GLY A 282 -7.95 3.20 12.40
CA GLY A 282 -9.20 3.87 12.06
C GLY A 282 -10.13 4.04 13.26
N ILE A 283 -10.22 3.01 14.11
CA ILE A 283 -11.02 3.06 15.35
C ILE A 283 -10.38 4.02 16.35
N ALA A 284 -9.05 3.97 16.50
CA ALA A 284 -8.34 4.86 17.42
C ALA A 284 -8.53 6.35 17.06
N LEU A 285 -8.47 6.68 15.77
CA LEU A 285 -8.76 8.03 15.25
C LEU A 285 -10.25 8.39 15.43
N GLY A 286 -11.15 7.46 15.13
CA GLY A 286 -12.60 7.64 15.29
C GLY A 286 -12.99 8.01 16.72
N ARG A 287 -12.42 7.35 17.74
CA ARG A 287 -12.67 7.68 19.16
C ARG A 287 -12.38 9.14 19.51
N LYS A 288 -11.40 9.77 18.84
CA LYS A 288 -11.09 11.19 19.05
C LYS A 288 -12.13 12.12 18.40
N ALA A 289 -12.82 11.66 17.35
CA ALA A 289 -13.82 12.41 16.61
C ALA A 289 -15.26 12.21 17.13
N TRP A 290 -15.55 11.08 17.77
CA TRP A 290 -16.88 10.74 18.29
C TRP A 290 -17.10 11.34 19.70
N LEU A 291 -17.10 12.67 19.80
CA LEU A 291 -17.16 13.42 21.07
C LEU A 291 -18.37 13.09 21.98
N PHE A 292 -19.43 12.48 21.43
CA PHE A 292 -20.65 12.11 22.16
C PHE A 292 -20.90 10.60 22.23
N ALA A 293 -19.96 9.77 21.76
CA ALA A 293 -20.04 8.32 21.88
C ALA A 293 -19.30 7.85 23.14
N GLY A 294 -20.05 7.38 24.15
CA GLY A 294 -19.45 7.05 25.46
C GLY A 294 -20.14 5.95 26.25
N SER A 295 -21.05 5.17 25.65
CA SER A 295 -21.69 4.04 26.35
C SER A 295 -21.10 2.70 25.93
N ASP A 296 -20.97 1.79 26.90
CA ASP A 296 -20.55 0.39 26.66
C ASP A 296 -21.44 -0.32 25.65
N ARG A 297 -22.76 -0.05 25.69
CA ARG A 297 -23.71 -0.60 24.71
C ARG A 297 -23.42 -0.09 23.30
N GLY A 298 -23.09 1.20 23.16
CA GLY A 298 -22.68 1.79 21.89
C GLY A 298 -21.37 1.17 21.38
N ALA A 299 -20.41 0.97 22.27
CA ALA A 299 -19.14 0.32 21.93
C ALA A 299 -19.33 -1.13 21.43
N ARG A 300 -20.19 -1.93 22.10
CA ARG A 300 -20.53 -3.30 21.65
C ARG A 300 -21.17 -3.32 20.27
N ARG A 301 -22.11 -2.41 19.99
CA ARG A 301 -22.74 -2.28 18.67
C ARG A 301 -21.73 -1.88 17.59
N ALA A 302 -20.87 -0.92 17.88
CA ALA A 302 -19.82 -0.49 16.96
C ALA A 302 -18.86 -1.65 16.66
N ALA A 303 -18.41 -2.38 17.69
CA ALA A 303 -17.56 -3.56 17.52
C ALA A 303 -18.21 -4.61 16.63
N PHE A 304 -19.50 -4.90 16.82
CA PHE A 304 -20.24 -5.84 15.98
C PHE A 304 -20.25 -5.42 14.50
N ILE A 305 -20.59 -4.16 14.21
CA ILE A 305 -20.62 -3.65 12.84
C ILE A 305 -19.21 -3.62 12.22
N TYR A 306 -18.19 -3.21 12.98
CA TYR A 306 -16.81 -3.24 12.51
C TYR A 306 -16.34 -4.65 12.17
N THR A 307 -16.70 -5.65 12.98
CA THR A 307 -16.40 -7.05 12.68
C THR A 307 -16.97 -7.45 11.33
N LEU A 308 -18.25 -7.16 11.07
CA LEU A 308 -18.88 -7.48 9.77
C LEU A 308 -18.18 -6.78 8.60
N ILE A 309 -17.91 -5.48 8.71
CA ILE A 309 -17.26 -4.69 7.66
C ILE A 309 -15.84 -5.20 7.41
N VAL A 310 -15.06 -5.44 8.46
CA VAL A 310 -13.68 -5.91 8.34
C VAL A 310 -13.65 -7.33 7.80
N SER A 311 -14.57 -8.21 8.19
CA SER A 311 -14.70 -9.54 7.60
C SER A 311 -14.97 -9.49 6.09
N ALA A 312 -15.83 -8.58 5.61
CA ALA A 312 -16.03 -8.39 4.18
C ALA A 312 -14.74 -7.90 3.48
N LYS A 313 -14.06 -6.90 4.04
CA LYS A 313 -12.78 -6.39 3.51
C LYS A 313 -11.69 -7.47 3.46
N LEU A 314 -11.62 -8.33 4.46
CA LEU A 314 -10.66 -9.44 4.52
C LEU A 314 -10.93 -10.54 3.48
N ASN A 315 -12.14 -10.59 2.93
CA ASN A 315 -12.53 -11.46 1.83
C ASN A 315 -12.55 -10.72 0.47
N ASP A 316 -11.91 -9.53 0.39
CA ASP A 316 -11.84 -8.70 -0.81
C ASP A 316 -13.21 -8.31 -1.39
N ILE A 317 -14.22 -8.21 -0.53
CA ILE A 317 -15.60 -7.85 -0.88
C ILE A 317 -15.87 -6.40 -0.48
N ASP A 318 -16.54 -5.66 -1.37
CA ASP A 318 -17.06 -4.32 -1.03
C ASP A 318 -18.09 -4.44 0.12
N PRO A 319 -17.79 -3.90 1.32
CA PRO A 319 -18.68 -4.05 2.46
C PRO A 319 -20.05 -3.41 2.25
N GLN A 320 -20.13 -2.35 1.44
CA GLN A 320 -21.41 -1.69 1.17
C GLN A 320 -22.30 -2.57 0.30
N ALA A 321 -21.78 -3.08 -0.83
CA ALA A 321 -22.51 -4.00 -1.70
C ALA A 321 -22.96 -5.26 -0.95
N TRP A 322 -22.09 -5.84 -0.14
CA TRP A 322 -22.42 -7.02 0.65
C TRP A 322 -23.49 -6.75 1.71
N LEU A 323 -23.33 -5.71 2.54
CA LEU A 323 -24.34 -5.38 3.56
C LEU A 323 -25.69 -5.03 2.94
N ALA A 324 -25.71 -4.32 1.81
CA ALA A 324 -26.95 -4.01 1.09
C ALA A 324 -27.68 -5.28 0.63
N ASP A 325 -26.95 -6.22 0.00
CA ASP A 325 -27.53 -7.49 -0.47
C ASP A 325 -27.99 -8.38 0.71
N VAL A 326 -27.19 -8.47 1.77
CA VAL A 326 -27.53 -9.24 2.98
C VAL A 326 -28.79 -8.67 3.63
N LEU A 327 -28.86 -7.36 3.88
CA LEU A 327 -30.02 -6.74 4.51
C LEU A 327 -31.28 -6.84 3.65
N ALA A 328 -31.14 -6.82 2.33
CA ALA A 328 -32.27 -7.00 1.41
C ALA A 328 -32.82 -8.44 1.39
N ARG A 329 -31.99 -9.45 1.67
CA ARG A 329 -32.36 -10.88 1.56
C ARG A 329 -32.66 -11.55 2.89
N ILE A 330 -32.10 -11.05 3.99
CA ILE A 330 -32.09 -11.75 5.28
C ILE A 330 -33.50 -12.00 5.83
N ALA A 331 -34.46 -11.11 5.54
CA ALA A 331 -35.85 -11.25 5.99
C ALA A 331 -36.58 -12.42 5.31
N ASP A 332 -36.25 -12.72 4.05
CA ASP A 332 -36.93 -13.73 3.24
C ASP A 332 -36.20 -15.08 3.22
N MET A 333 -35.03 -15.17 3.88
CA MET A 333 -34.16 -16.34 3.81
C MET A 333 -34.32 -17.26 5.04
N PRO A 334 -34.56 -18.57 4.85
CA PRO A 334 -34.61 -19.51 5.97
C PRO A 334 -33.28 -19.55 6.74
N GLN A 335 -33.35 -19.70 8.06
CA GLN A 335 -32.18 -19.69 8.95
C GLN A 335 -31.09 -20.70 8.52
N SER A 336 -31.49 -21.85 7.99
CA SER A 336 -30.58 -22.90 7.49
C SER A 336 -29.68 -22.45 6.33
N ARG A 337 -30.10 -21.42 5.58
CA ARG A 337 -29.40 -20.90 4.40
C ARG A 337 -28.61 -19.62 4.67
N LEU A 338 -28.66 -19.05 5.88
CA LEU A 338 -27.92 -17.82 6.23
C LEU A 338 -26.41 -17.92 5.98
N LYS A 339 -25.84 -19.13 6.03
CA LYS A 339 -24.43 -19.39 5.70
C LYS A 339 -24.04 -18.97 4.28
N GLU A 340 -24.99 -18.90 3.35
CA GLU A 340 -24.78 -18.44 1.97
C GLU A 340 -24.54 -16.92 1.90
N LEU A 341 -24.99 -16.17 2.91
CA LEU A 341 -24.80 -14.73 3.01
C LEU A 341 -23.49 -14.33 3.69
N LEU A 342 -22.71 -15.29 4.18
CA LEU A 342 -21.42 -15.03 4.82
C LEU A 342 -20.41 -14.53 3.77
N PRO A 343 -19.48 -13.60 4.12
CA PRO A 343 -18.59 -12.98 3.14
C PRO A 343 -17.84 -13.99 2.26
N TRP A 344 -17.33 -15.08 2.82
CA TRP A 344 -16.58 -16.09 2.07
C TRP A 344 -17.42 -17.00 1.16
N ASN A 345 -18.76 -16.96 1.28
CA ASN A 345 -19.70 -17.71 0.44
C ASN A 345 -20.54 -16.77 -0.46
N TRP A 346 -20.37 -15.46 -0.32
CA TRP A 346 -21.23 -14.48 -0.95
C TRP A 346 -20.86 -14.29 -2.42
N ALA A 347 -21.87 -14.38 -3.30
CA ALA A 347 -21.76 -14.05 -4.70
C ALA A 347 -22.68 -12.87 -5.02
N PRO A 348 -22.17 -11.80 -5.68
CA PRO A 348 -23.00 -10.67 -6.06
C PRO A 348 -24.08 -11.12 -7.04
N ARG A 349 -25.34 -10.77 -6.74
CA ARG A 349 -26.43 -10.98 -7.70
C ARG A 349 -26.17 -10.04 -8.88
N ALA A 350 -26.18 -10.55 -10.11
CA ALA A 350 -26.14 -9.70 -11.28
C ALA A 350 -27.30 -8.70 -11.16
N MET A 351 -26.98 -7.41 -10.99
CA MET A 351 -28.00 -6.36 -11.00
C MET A 351 -28.69 -6.42 -12.35
N THR A 352 -29.90 -6.98 -12.38
CA THR A 352 -30.76 -6.86 -13.54
C THR A 352 -31.01 -5.37 -13.68
N LYS A 353 -30.47 -4.75 -14.75
CA LYS A 353 -30.77 -3.35 -15.05
C LYS A 353 -32.29 -3.22 -15.09
N ALA A 354 -32.84 -2.45 -14.15
CA ALA A 354 -34.24 -2.08 -14.19
C ALA A 354 -34.48 -1.35 -15.53
N ALA A 355 -35.45 -1.85 -16.28
CA ALA A 355 -35.88 -1.34 -17.58
C ALA A 355 -36.65 -0.03 -17.45
#